data_AF-A0A0V0Z832-F1
#
_entry.id   AF-A0A0V0Z832-F1
#
_cell.length_a   1.000
_cell.length_b   1.000
_cell.length_c   1.000
_cell.angle_alpha   90.00
_cell.angle_beta   90.00
_cell.angle_gamma   90.00
#
_symmetry.space_group_name_H-M   'P 1'
#
loop_
_entity.id
_entity.type
_entity.pdbx_description
1 polymer ?
#
loop_
_entity_poly.entity_id
_entity_poly.type
_entity_poly.pdbx_seq_one_letter_code
_entity_poly.pdbx_strand_id
1 'polypeptide(L)' 'LSKSFKAVRNSFYCIPQGAGVDVKYGIELWRGLFISARVIDGFRPAINIDVSHSCFYKRQSLINLICDILNGD' A
#
# COMPACT_ATOMS: atom_id res chain seq x y z
N LEU A 1 7.93 -3.08 13.57
CA LEU A 1 7.69 -2.36 12.30
C LEU A 1 7.34 -0.91 12.59
N SER A 2 7.89 0.03 11.81
CA SER A 2 7.62 1.46 11.95
C SER A 2 6.12 1.76 11.85
N LYS A 3 5.62 2.72 12.64
CA LYS A 3 4.23 3.21 12.54
C LYS A 3 3.92 3.88 11.20
N SER A 4 4.93 4.12 10.37
CA SER A 4 4.80 4.78 9.06
C SER A 4 4.57 3.81 7.90
N PHE A 5 4.67 2.49 8.11
CA PHE A 5 4.56 1.50 7.03
C PHE A 5 3.67 0.32 7.38
N LYS A 6 2.88 -0.12 6.40
CA LYS A 6 2.11 -1.37 6.45
C LYS A 6 2.82 -2.44 5.62
N ALA A 7 3.21 -3.53 6.29
CA ALA A 7 3.72 -4.72 5.61
C ALA A 7 2.55 -5.56 5.06
N VAL A 8 2.67 -5.98 3.80
CA VAL A 8 1.79 -6.93 3.13
C VAL A 8 2.67 -7.88 2.32
N ARG A 9 2.85 -9.11 2.83
CA ARG A 9 3.81 -10.08 2.28
C ARG A 9 5.21 -9.46 2.17
N ASN A 10 5.80 -9.50 0.98
CA ASN A 10 7.12 -8.96 0.66
C ASN A 10 7.09 -7.46 0.31
N SER A 11 5.96 -6.78 0.50
CA SER A 11 5.80 -5.37 0.19
C SER A 11 5.55 -4.53 1.43
N PHE A 12 6.01 -3.29 1.40
CA PHE A 12 5.84 -2.30 2.47
C PHE A 12 5.26 -1.02 1.88
N TYR A 13 4.10 -0.61 2.35
CA TYR A 13 3.37 0.56 1.87
C TYR A 13 3.43 1.69 2.88
N CYS A 14 3.71 2.90 2.43
CA CYS A 14 3.68 4.10 3.27
C CYS A 14 2.25 4.34 3.74
N ILE A 15 2.03 4.44 5.06
CA ILE A 15 0.75 4.87 5.62
C ILE A 15 0.68 6.40 5.39
N PRO A 16 -0.29 6.90 4.61
CA PRO A 16 -0.45 8.33 4.38
C PRO A 16 -0.66 9.06 5.71
N GLN A 17 0.01 10.19 5.92
CA GLN A 17 -0.24 11.05 7.08
C GLN A 17 -1.49 11.95 6.91
N GLY A 18 -2.06 11.97 5.70
CA GLY A 18 -3.31 12.62 5.33
C GLY A 18 -4.15 11.70 4.45
N ALA A 19 -4.83 12.25 3.44
CA ALA A 19 -5.50 11.42 2.43
C ALA A 19 -4.47 10.84 1.44
N GLY A 20 -4.58 9.55 1.12
CA GLY A 20 -3.89 8.94 -0.01
C GLY A 20 -4.46 9.43 -1.34
N VAL A 21 -4.03 8.81 -2.45
CA VAL A 21 -4.62 9.10 -3.77
C VAL A 21 -5.99 8.44 -3.83
N ASP A 22 -7.05 9.24 -3.90
CA ASP A 22 -8.42 8.75 -3.96
C ASP A 22 -8.69 7.94 -5.24
N VAL A 23 -9.20 6.73 -5.09
CA VAL A 23 -9.62 5.86 -6.21
C VAL A 23 -11.11 5.48 -6.15
N LYS A 24 -11.87 6.23 -5.35
CA LYS A 24 -13.31 6.08 -5.11
C LYS A 24 -13.73 4.86 -4.29
N TYR A 25 -15.01 4.83 -3.92
CA TYR A 25 -15.66 3.81 -3.11
C TYR A 25 -15.01 3.65 -1.73
N GLY A 26 -14.51 4.77 -1.17
CA GLY A 26 -13.81 4.76 0.11
C GLY A 26 -12.45 4.05 0.07
N ILE A 27 -11.84 3.94 -1.11
CA ILE A 27 -10.54 3.32 -1.34
C ILE A 27 -9.52 4.40 -1.72
N GLU A 28 -8.29 4.25 -1.22
CA GLU A 28 -7.14 5.07 -1.56
C GLU A 28 -5.96 4.19 -2.02
N LEU A 29 -5.19 4.70 -2.98
CA LEU A 29 -3.99 4.05 -3.49
C LEU A 29 -2.78 4.45 -2.63
N TRP A 30 -2.09 3.46 -2.09
CA TRP A 30 -0.85 3.66 -1.34
C TRP A 30 0.35 3.22 -2.17
N ARG A 31 1.41 4.03 -2.12
CA ARG A 31 2.70 3.70 -2.70
C ARG A 31 3.55 2.93 -1.69
N GLY A 32 4.32 1.98 -2.20
CA GLY A 32 5.22 1.16 -1.42
C GLY A 32 6.38 0.60 -2.24
N LEU A 33 7.10 -0.33 -1.62
CA LEU A 33 8.18 -1.08 -2.24
C LEU A 33 7.94 -2.58 -2.05
N PHE A 34 8.11 -3.35 -3.10
CA PHE A 34 8.32 -4.80 -3.01
C PHE A 34 9.81 -5.06 -2.76
N ILE A 35 10.14 -5.99 -1.85
CA ILE A 35 11.51 -6.35 -1.49
C ILE A 35 11.63 -7.87 -1.41
N SER A 36 12.61 -8.46 -2.12
CA SER A 36 12.95 -9.88 -1.97
C SER A 36 14.46 -10.12 -2.06
N ALA A 37 15.00 -10.96 -1.18
CA ALA A 37 16.37 -11.44 -1.31
C ALA A 37 16.45 -12.59 -2.34
N ARG A 38 17.47 -12.57 -3.21
CA ARG A 38 17.74 -13.62 -4.20
C ARG A 38 19.24 -13.89 -4.29
N VAL A 39 19.60 -15.10 -4.70
CA VAL A 39 20.96 -15.41 -5.12
C VAL A 39 20.98 -15.34 -6.65
N ILE A 40 21.91 -14.56 -7.20
CA ILE A 40 22.10 -14.41 -8.65
C ILE A 40 23.35 -15.18 -9.11
N ASP A 41 23.61 -15.17 -10.41
CA ASP A 41 24.76 -15.84 -11.03
C ASP A 41 26.08 -15.52 -10.32
N GLY A 42 26.88 -16.57 -10.12
CA GLY A 42 28.11 -16.50 -9.32
C GLY A 42 27.87 -16.51 -7.80
N PHE A 43 26.73 -17.04 -7.34
CA PHE A 43 26.37 -17.17 -5.92
C PHE A 43 26.38 -15.84 -5.15
N ARG A 44 26.09 -14.73 -5.83
CA ARG A 44 26.07 -13.41 -5.20
C ARG A 44 24.69 -13.13 -4.60
N PRO A 45 24.61 -12.67 -3.35
CA PRO A 45 23.35 -12.20 -2.80
C PRO A 45 22.95 -10.88 -3.47
N ALA A 46 21.67 -10.75 -3.80
CA ALA A 46 21.07 -9.55 -4.35
C ALA A 46 19.73 -9.26 -3.67
N ILE A 47 19.36 -8.00 -3.64
CA ILE A 47 18.05 -7.54 -3.16
C ILE A 47 17.30 -7.00 -4.37
N ASN A 48 16.19 -7.66 -4.72
CA ASN A 48 15.25 -7.14 -5.70
C ASN A 48 14.34 -6.13 -5.02
N ILE A 49 14.32 -4.90 -5.53
CA ILE A 49 13.48 -3.81 -5.03
C ILE A 49 12.71 -3.25 -6.22
N ASP A 50 11.39 -3.17 -6.08
CA ASP A 50 10.51 -2.61 -7.10
C ASP A 50 9.46 -1.67 -6.49
N VAL A 51 9.06 -0.66 -7.24
CA VAL A 51 7.98 0.25 -6.83
C VAL A 51 6.65 -0.50 -6.92
N SER A 52 5.88 -0.46 -5.84
CA SER A 52 4.56 -1.10 -5.78
C SER A 52 3.48 -0.08 -5.44
N HIS A 53 2.27 -0.30 -5.95
CA HIS A 53 1.07 0.41 -5.55
C HIS A 53 -0.02 -0.59 -5.22
N SER A 54 -0.79 -0.31 -4.16
CA SER A 54 -1.93 -1.16 -3.78
C SER A 54 -3.04 -0.32 -3.19
N CYS A 55 -4.27 -0.80 -3.37
CA CYS A 55 -5.46 -0.17 -2.83
C CYS A 55 -5.66 -0.55 -1.36
N PHE A 56 -6.05 0.42 -0.55
CA PHE A 56 -6.43 0.27 0.86
C PHE A 56 -7.69 1.07 1.13
N TYR A 57 -8.49 0.67 2.12
CA TYR A 57 -9.63 1.49 2.54
C TYR A 57 -9.15 2.77 3.23
N LYS A 58 -9.80 3.89 2.91
CA LYS A 58 -9.59 5.18 3.58
C LYS A 58 -9.82 5.02 5.08
N ARG A 59 -9.04 5.76 5.88
CA ARG A 59 -9.28 5.85 7.33
C ARG A 59 -10.46 6.78 7.61
N GLN A 60 -11.66 6.23 7.69
CA GLN A 60 -12.91 6.98 7.88
C GLN A 60 -13.93 6.24 8.75
N SER A 61 -15.05 6.90 9.07
CA SER A 61 -16.19 6.27 9.76
C SER A 61 -16.89 5.26 8.84
N LEU A 62 -17.57 4.28 9.43
CA LEU A 62 -18.36 3.31 8.65
C LEU A 62 -19.49 3.99 7.86
N ILE A 63 -20.10 5.04 8.42
CA ILE A 63 -21.15 5.80 7.73
C ILE A 63 -20.59 6.49 6.48
N ASN A 64 -19.41 7.11 6.57
CA ASN A 64 -18.78 7.72 5.40
C ASN A 64 -18.42 6.67 4.34
N LEU A 65 -17.91 5.50 4.75
CA LEU A 65 -17.65 4.41 3.81
C LEU A 65 -18.92 3.96 3.08
N ILE A 66 -20.06 3.86 3.79
CA ILE A 66 -21.35 3.53 3.16
C ILE A 66 -21.76 4.62 2.17
N CYS A 67 -21.62 5.90 2.53
CA CYS A 67 -21.91 7.01 1.62
C CYS A 67 -21.02 6.98 0.38
N ASP A 68 -19.71 6.83 0.53
CA ASP A 68 -18.74 6.71 -0.56
C ASP A 68 -19.13 5.56 -1.52
N ILE A 69 -19.49 4.40 -0.97
CA ILE A 69 -19.90 3.24 -1.77
C ILE A 69 -21.21 3.50 -2.54
N LEU A 70 -22.22 4.09 -1.88
CA LEU A 70 -23.53 4.33 -2.48
C LEU A 70 -23.53 5.47 -3.51
N ASN A 71 -22.69 6.48 -3.30
CA ASN A 71 -22.57 7.63 -4.21
C ASN A 71 -21.57 7.39 -5.35
N GLY A 72 -20.70 6.39 -5.23
CA GLY A 72 -19.64 6.13 -6.18
C GLY A 72 -18.47 7.12 -6.08
N ASP A 73 -18.23 7.61 -4.86
CA ASP A 73 -17.25 8.62 -4.48
C ASP A 73 -16.05 8.03 -3.75
#